data_AF-A0AAW6I861-F1
#
_entry.id   AF-A0AAW6I861-F1
#
_cell.length_a   1.000
_cell.length_b   1.000
_cell.length_c   1.000
_cell.angle_alpha   90.00
_cell.angle_beta   90.00
_cell.angle_gamma   90.00
#
_symmetry.space_group_name_H-M   'P 1'
#
loop_
_entity.id
_entity.type
_entity.pdbx_description
1 polymer ?
#
loop_
_entity_poly.entity_id
_entity_poly.type
_entity_poly.pdbx_seq_one_letter_code
_entity_poly.pdbx_strand_id
1 'polypeptide(L)'
;MAKKKETDENTGLVRQFDDMKKKHPDAMLLFRTGDFYEIYRQDAVKAAAILAITLTDRIIPGEKEPMKMTMFPYNKLDTYLPKLIRAGTRVAICDKVEDPKLTKMAKEGVKKEQTQSNHSDMAKKKKEQAAQEEPVRTVKNAAGEKPAKEEKTGTAVKTKDGEEAKEKQERKPREPQMVTANGEKVTHGHAYQSKTNPEEWYFTAKMDGQQLKPQRMDAADLAAYQKKELTVPQLMERYYPTKLMPKVPEEAFRMPKSIAGPEGSITVEKFNVYKEKDEQRPDFGKYKFYAQVGEAKMSAVASRQDLNAYFDRVVTPEKLVERNFGERLHLKSAYEKYRLPEGVDQNGVRVAKDRADNKWKVSVDMGEKGRTTRQEISFDDGYSLFKAKTATREQIAAKYLNTEITGLLAANTAKVEKSASMKM
;
A
#
# COMPACT_ATOMS: atom_id res chain seq x y z
N MET A 1 40.92 -18.44 -30.31
CA MET A 1 40.39 -17.08 -30.03
C MET A 1 39.33 -17.03 -28.92
N ALA A 2 38.63 -18.13 -28.58
CA ALA A 2 37.62 -18.16 -27.52
C ALA A 2 38.14 -17.83 -26.10
N LYS A 3 39.29 -18.42 -25.68
CA LYS A 3 39.89 -18.15 -24.35
C LYS A 3 40.25 -16.68 -24.10
N LYS A 4 40.59 -15.91 -25.14
CA LYS A 4 40.96 -14.47 -25.02
C LYS A 4 39.73 -13.57 -24.92
N LYS A 5 38.61 -13.96 -25.52
CA LYS A 5 37.34 -13.21 -25.47
C LYS A 5 36.62 -13.39 -24.12
N GLU A 6 36.59 -14.62 -23.61
CA GLU A 6 36.02 -14.91 -22.28
C GLU A 6 36.81 -14.23 -21.15
N THR A 7 38.14 -14.13 -21.25
CA THR A 7 38.97 -13.48 -20.22
C THR A 7 38.78 -11.96 -20.17
N ASP A 8 38.62 -11.31 -21.33
CA ASP A 8 38.37 -9.87 -21.41
C ASP A 8 36.97 -9.50 -20.88
N GLU A 9 35.95 -10.31 -21.22
CA GLU A 9 34.58 -10.12 -20.70
C GLU A 9 34.48 -10.33 -19.18
N ASN A 10 35.16 -11.33 -18.62
CA ASN A 10 35.20 -11.56 -17.17
C ASN A 10 35.89 -10.41 -16.42
N THR A 11 36.97 -9.86 -17.00
CA THR A 11 37.68 -8.71 -16.41
C THR A 11 36.82 -7.45 -16.43
N GLY A 12 35.98 -7.27 -17.47
CA GLY A 12 35.00 -6.20 -17.54
C GLY A 12 33.86 -6.33 -16.52
N LEU A 13 33.33 -7.53 -16.32
CA LEU A 13 32.25 -7.80 -15.36
C LEU A 13 32.68 -7.58 -13.91
N VAL A 14 33.91 -7.95 -13.55
CA VAL A 14 34.45 -7.74 -12.20
C VAL A 14 34.60 -6.25 -11.90
N ARG A 15 35.05 -5.44 -12.86
CA ARG A 15 35.11 -3.98 -12.70
C ARG A 15 33.72 -3.37 -12.51
N GLN A 16 32.74 -3.83 -13.28
CA GLN A 16 31.34 -3.41 -13.11
C GLN A 16 30.77 -3.83 -11.76
N PHE A 17 31.13 -5.02 -11.26
CA PHE A 17 30.78 -5.47 -9.93
C PHE A 17 31.33 -4.52 -8.88
N ASP A 18 32.62 -4.18 -8.93
CA ASP A 18 33.24 -3.29 -7.94
C ASP A 18 32.63 -1.88 -7.95
N ASP A 19 32.32 -1.33 -9.14
CA ASP A 19 31.68 -0.02 -9.26
C ASP A 19 30.23 -0.01 -8.78
N MET A 20 29.48 -1.08 -9.05
CA MET A 20 28.12 -1.25 -8.54
C MET A 20 28.11 -1.50 -7.03
N LYS A 21 29.11 -2.22 -6.51
CA LYS A 21 29.25 -2.49 -5.08
C LYS A 21 29.57 -1.23 -4.28
N LYS A 22 30.33 -0.27 -4.85
CA LYS A 22 30.52 1.06 -4.25
C LYS A 22 29.19 1.81 -4.09
N LYS A 23 28.27 1.68 -5.05
CA LYS A 23 26.95 2.33 -5.02
C LYS A 23 25.96 1.59 -4.12
N HIS A 24 26.11 0.28 -4.00
CA HIS A 24 25.23 -0.60 -3.25
C HIS A 24 26.02 -1.56 -2.34
N PRO A 25 26.66 -1.07 -1.27
CA PRO A 25 27.48 -1.90 -0.40
C PRO A 25 26.67 -2.99 0.32
N ASP A 26 25.42 -2.67 0.64
CA ASP A 26 24.52 -3.53 1.42
C ASP A 26 23.77 -4.58 0.58
N ALA A 27 23.89 -4.53 -0.75
CA ALA A 27 23.16 -5.40 -1.66
C ALA A 27 24.08 -6.47 -2.26
N MET A 28 23.58 -7.70 -2.33
CA MET A 28 24.18 -8.80 -3.09
C MET A 28 23.87 -8.62 -4.57
N LEU A 29 24.90 -8.60 -5.41
CA LEU A 29 24.77 -8.36 -6.85
C LEU A 29 24.76 -9.69 -7.63
N LEU A 30 23.70 -9.92 -8.40
CA LEU A 30 23.58 -11.05 -9.34
C LEU A 30 23.80 -10.53 -10.76
N PHE A 31 24.90 -10.90 -11.40
CA PHE A 31 25.19 -10.50 -12.79
C PHE A 31 24.72 -11.57 -13.77
N ARG A 32 23.89 -11.19 -14.75
CA ARG A 32 23.44 -12.11 -15.77
C ARG A 32 24.49 -12.25 -16.88
N THR A 33 25.04 -13.44 -17.00
CA THR A 33 26.00 -13.81 -18.05
C THR A 33 25.45 -15.03 -18.80
N GLY A 34 24.79 -14.78 -19.93
CA GLY A 34 24.13 -15.83 -20.72
C GLY A 34 23.02 -16.51 -19.92
N ASP A 35 23.16 -17.83 -19.73
CA ASP A 35 22.20 -18.69 -19.01
C ASP A 35 22.48 -18.81 -17.51
N PHE A 36 23.42 -18.04 -16.97
CA PHE A 36 23.83 -18.10 -15.56
C PHE A 36 23.76 -16.73 -14.88
N TYR A 37 23.49 -16.75 -13.59
CA TYR A 37 23.77 -15.64 -12.69
C TYR A 37 25.08 -15.88 -11.97
N GLU A 38 26.00 -14.93 -12.09
CA GLU A 38 27.31 -14.95 -11.45
C GLU A 38 27.35 -13.96 -10.27
N ILE A 39 28.05 -14.37 -9.21
CA ILE A 39 28.23 -13.61 -7.97
C ILE A 39 29.71 -13.66 -7.60
N TYR A 40 30.28 -12.55 -7.15
CA TYR A 40 31.72 -12.41 -6.94
C TYR A 40 32.09 -11.99 -5.50
N ARG A 41 33.36 -12.19 -5.13
CA ARG A 41 34.00 -11.81 -3.87
C ARG A 41 33.21 -12.27 -2.61
N GLN A 42 32.97 -11.36 -1.66
CA GLN A 42 32.28 -11.67 -0.40
C GLN A 42 30.81 -12.04 -0.61
N ASP A 43 30.17 -11.53 -1.67
CA ASP A 43 28.80 -11.88 -2.01
C ASP A 43 28.71 -13.35 -2.44
N ALA A 44 29.74 -13.85 -3.14
CA ALA A 44 29.81 -15.26 -3.52
C ALA A 44 29.86 -16.19 -2.30
N VAL A 45 30.63 -15.83 -1.28
CA VAL A 45 30.74 -16.61 -0.03
C VAL A 45 29.39 -16.66 0.70
N LYS A 46 28.71 -15.52 0.81
CA LYS A 46 27.39 -15.43 1.44
C LYS A 46 26.34 -16.21 0.65
N ALA A 47 26.33 -16.07 -0.67
CA ALA A 47 25.40 -16.78 -1.54
C ALA A 47 25.62 -18.30 -1.49
N ALA A 48 26.88 -18.76 -1.53
CA ALA A 48 27.22 -20.17 -1.40
C ALA A 48 26.72 -20.77 -0.08
N ALA A 49 26.88 -20.04 1.03
CA ALA A 49 26.40 -20.47 2.35
C ALA A 49 24.86 -20.53 2.42
N ILE A 50 24.15 -19.54 1.88
CA ILE A 50 22.68 -19.45 1.96
C ILE A 50 22.00 -20.42 0.99
N LEU A 51 22.55 -20.57 -0.22
CA LEU A 51 21.94 -21.37 -1.29
C LEU A 51 22.44 -22.81 -1.31
N ALA A 52 23.46 -23.14 -0.51
CA ALA A 52 24.16 -24.42 -0.52
C ALA A 52 24.65 -24.81 -1.92
N ILE A 53 25.29 -23.85 -2.60
CA ILE A 53 25.87 -24.01 -3.95
C ILE A 53 27.39 -23.97 -3.87
N THR A 54 28.05 -24.59 -4.86
CA THR A 54 29.50 -24.70 -4.90
C THR A 54 30.16 -23.32 -5.03
N LEU A 55 31.13 -23.06 -4.16
CA LEU A 55 32.01 -21.89 -4.24
C LEU A 55 33.24 -22.28 -5.07
N THR A 56 33.58 -21.47 -6.06
CA THR A 56 34.72 -21.68 -6.95
C THR A 56 35.71 -20.53 -6.81
N ASP A 57 37.01 -20.86 -6.83
CA ASP A 57 38.08 -19.87 -6.85
C ASP A 57 38.62 -19.73 -8.28
N ARG A 58 38.57 -18.52 -8.83
CA ARG A 58 38.99 -18.23 -10.20
C ARG A 58 40.09 -17.16 -10.21
N ILE A 59 41.17 -17.45 -10.93
CA ILE A 59 42.26 -16.48 -11.16
C ILE A 59 41.88 -15.65 -12.39
N ILE A 60 41.71 -14.35 -12.21
CA ILE A 60 41.38 -13.40 -13.28
C ILE A 60 42.64 -12.61 -13.65
N PRO A 61 42.97 -12.43 -14.95
CA PRO A 61 44.14 -11.66 -15.36
C PRO A 61 44.09 -10.22 -14.83
N GLY A 62 45.05 -9.84 -13.98
CA GLY A 62 45.15 -8.49 -13.40
C GLY A 62 44.86 -8.39 -11.89
N GLU A 63 44.38 -9.46 -11.24
CA GLU A 63 44.30 -9.55 -9.79
C GLU A 63 45.41 -10.44 -9.21
N LYS A 64 45.93 -10.08 -8.03
CA LYS A 64 47.02 -10.80 -7.35
C LYS A 64 46.56 -12.04 -6.57
N GLU A 65 45.26 -12.15 -6.28
CA GLU A 65 44.68 -13.22 -5.46
C GLU A 65 43.52 -13.91 -6.21
N PRO A 66 43.31 -15.22 -5.99
CA PRO A 66 42.17 -15.93 -6.56
C PRO A 66 40.85 -15.37 -6.02
N MET A 67 39.94 -15.02 -6.93
CA MET A 67 38.65 -14.45 -6.56
C MET A 67 37.62 -15.55 -6.32
N LYS A 68 36.92 -15.44 -5.18
CA LYS A 68 35.76 -16.27 -4.86
C LYS A 68 34.58 -15.93 -5.75
N MET A 69 34.01 -16.92 -6.41
CA MET A 69 32.90 -16.81 -7.34
C MET A 69 31.93 -17.96 -7.14
N THR A 70 30.63 -17.69 -7.29
CA THR A 70 29.62 -18.74 -7.40
C THR A 70 28.65 -18.39 -8.51
N MET A 71 28.02 -19.41 -9.09
CA MET A 71 27.06 -19.24 -10.17
C MET A 71 25.90 -20.22 -10.04
N PHE A 72 24.74 -19.84 -10.56
CA PHE A 72 23.62 -20.74 -10.72
C PHE A 72 22.84 -20.47 -12.02
N PRO A 73 22.13 -21.47 -12.55
CA PRO A 73 21.38 -21.31 -13.80
C PRO A 73 20.25 -20.27 -13.68
N TYR A 74 20.02 -19.50 -14.74
CA TYR A 74 18.97 -18.48 -14.82
C TYR A 74 17.59 -18.99 -14.38
N ASN A 75 17.23 -20.22 -14.80
CA ASN A 75 15.94 -20.84 -14.44
C ASN A 75 15.78 -21.16 -12.95
N LYS A 76 16.86 -21.11 -12.15
CA LYS A 76 16.82 -21.29 -10.70
C LYS A 76 16.63 -19.98 -9.94
N LEU A 77 16.61 -18.83 -10.61
CA LEU A 77 16.40 -17.52 -9.98
C LEU A 77 15.12 -17.49 -9.14
N ASP A 78 13.99 -17.96 -9.67
CA ASP A 78 12.71 -17.95 -8.96
C ASP A 78 12.71 -18.84 -7.71
N THR A 79 13.62 -19.82 -7.65
CA THR A 79 13.79 -20.71 -6.50
C THR A 79 14.77 -20.15 -5.47
N TYR A 80 15.84 -19.48 -5.92
CA TYR A 80 16.93 -19.01 -5.06
C TYR A 80 16.72 -17.58 -4.54
N LEU A 81 16.09 -16.72 -5.33
CA LEU A 81 15.80 -15.35 -4.93
C LEU A 81 14.96 -15.27 -3.64
N PRO A 82 13.88 -16.06 -3.46
CA PRO A 82 13.14 -16.06 -2.19
C PRO A 82 13.97 -16.54 -0.99
N LYS A 83 14.92 -17.47 -1.20
CA LYS A 83 15.80 -17.97 -0.12
C LYS A 83 16.77 -16.89 0.34
N LEU A 84 17.38 -16.16 -0.59
CA LEU A 84 18.26 -15.03 -0.29
C LEU A 84 17.52 -13.91 0.47
N ILE A 85 16.29 -13.59 0.04
CA ILE A 85 15.47 -12.57 0.69
C ILE A 85 15.06 -13.01 2.11
N ARG A 86 14.69 -14.27 2.32
CA ARG A 86 14.36 -14.81 3.65
C ARG A 86 15.56 -14.83 4.60
N ALA A 87 16.76 -14.98 4.07
CA ALA A 87 18.00 -14.86 4.84
C ALA A 87 18.36 -13.39 5.18
N GLY A 88 17.47 -12.44 4.91
CA GLY A 88 17.67 -11.02 5.23
C GLY A 88 18.63 -10.29 4.27
N THR A 89 19.01 -10.92 3.15
CA THR A 89 19.93 -10.31 2.19
C THR A 89 19.17 -9.48 1.17
N ARG A 90 19.55 -8.21 0.98
CA ARG A 90 19.06 -7.39 -0.12
C ARG A 90 19.75 -7.83 -1.41
N VAL A 91 18.99 -8.17 -2.45
CA VAL A 91 19.53 -8.67 -3.72
C VAL A 91 19.23 -7.68 -4.84
N ALA A 92 20.21 -7.43 -5.70
CA ALA A 92 20.08 -6.62 -6.91
C ALA A 92 20.47 -7.47 -8.12
N ILE A 93 19.62 -7.42 -9.16
CA ILE A 93 19.78 -8.21 -10.39
C ILE A 93 20.28 -7.27 -11.49
N CYS A 94 21.43 -7.61 -12.08
CA CYS A 94 22.11 -6.85 -13.11
C CYS A 94 22.00 -7.60 -14.45
N ASP A 95 20.98 -7.24 -15.25
CA ASP A 95 20.81 -7.75 -16.60
C ASP A 95 21.48 -6.81 -17.62
N LYS A 96 22.18 -7.39 -18.61
CA LYS A 96 22.69 -6.62 -19.75
C LYS A 96 21.49 -6.10 -20.54
N VAL A 97 21.32 -4.77 -20.57
CA VAL A 97 20.34 -4.12 -21.44
C VAL A 97 20.90 -4.16 -22.85
N GLU A 98 20.34 -5.01 -23.70
CA GLU A 98 20.70 -5.00 -25.13
C GLU A 98 20.12 -3.74 -25.79
N ASP A 99 21.00 -2.92 -26.37
CA ASP A 99 20.59 -1.76 -27.14
C ASP A 99 19.76 -2.20 -28.37
N PRO A 100 18.55 -1.64 -28.58
CA PRO A 100 17.64 -2.04 -29.66
C PRO A 100 18.12 -1.65 -31.08
N LYS A 101 19.38 -1.23 -31.25
CA LYS A 101 19.92 -0.72 -32.52
C LYS A 101 20.74 -1.73 -33.33
N LEU A 102 21.03 -2.94 -32.82
CA LEU A 102 21.85 -3.93 -33.52
C LEU A 102 21.10 -5.21 -33.97
N THR A 103 19.79 -5.31 -33.73
CA THR A 103 19.01 -6.54 -34.00
C THR A 103 18.33 -6.59 -35.38
N LYS A 104 18.65 -5.68 -36.31
CA LYS A 104 18.07 -5.67 -37.67
C LYS A 104 18.86 -6.44 -38.74
N MET A 105 20.01 -7.04 -38.42
CA MET A 105 20.85 -7.73 -39.42
C MET A 105 20.96 -9.25 -39.25
N ALA A 106 20.22 -9.88 -38.33
CA ALA A 106 20.32 -11.32 -38.06
C ALA A 106 18.97 -12.08 -38.12
N LYS A 107 17.98 -11.57 -38.86
CA LYS A 107 16.68 -12.24 -39.07
C LYS A 107 16.26 -12.26 -40.54
N GLU A 108 17.15 -12.68 -41.42
CA GLU A 108 16.77 -13.24 -42.73
C GLU A 108 17.57 -14.52 -42.94
N GLY A 109 16.96 -15.64 -42.60
CA GLY A 109 17.55 -16.96 -42.76
C GLY A 109 16.86 -17.98 -41.89
N VAL A 110 16.04 -18.82 -42.52
CA VAL A 110 15.42 -20.07 -42.02
C VAL A 110 14.00 -19.92 -41.46
N LYS A 111 13.04 -20.28 -42.33
CA LYS A 111 11.66 -20.70 -42.02
C LYS A 111 11.59 -22.22 -41.90
N LYS A 112 10.53 -22.68 -41.22
CA LYS A 112 10.00 -24.06 -40.95
C LYS A 112 10.40 -24.57 -39.56
N GLU A 113 9.53 -25.01 -38.65
CA GLU A 113 8.15 -25.51 -38.75
C GLU A 113 7.50 -25.49 -37.34
N GLN A 114 6.17 -25.33 -37.29
CA GLN A 114 5.14 -25.61 -36.24
C GLN A 114 5.62 -25.87 -34.77
N THR A 115 5.07 -25.31 -33.69
CA THR A 115 3.65 -25.38 -33.25
C THR A 115 3.45 -24.55 -31.95
N GLN A 116 2.26 -23.96 -31.79
CA GLN A 116 1.54 -23.61 -30.53
C GLN A 116 2.00 -22.46 -29.59
N SER A 117 1.28 -21.33 -29.74
CA SER A 117 0.53 -20.56 -28.73
C SER A 117 1.17 -20.23 -27.37
N ASN A 118 1.50 -18.95 -27.14
CA ASN A 118 0.62 -17.99 -26.44
C ASN A 118 1.29 -16.62 -26.30
N HIS A 119 0.51 -15.59 -26.64
CA HIS A 119 0.86 -14.18 -26.58
C HIS A 119 0.71 -13.65 -25.14
N SER A 120 1.71 -12.91 -24.64
CA SER A 120 1.50 -11.87 -23.63
C SER A 120 2.25 -10.59 -24.00
N ASP A 121 1.51 -9.50 -23.80
CA ASP A 121 1.93 -8.11 -23.53
C ASP A 121 2.43 -7.18 -24.63
N MET A 122 1.55 -6.20 -24.88
CA MET A 122 1.79 -4.92 -25.51
C MET A 122 2.60 -3.98 -24.60
N ALA A 123 3.67 -3.46 -25.20
CA ALA A 123 3.96 -2.03 -25.32
C ALA A 123 3.84 -1.14 -24.07
N LYS A 124 5.01 -0.81 -23.50
CA LYS A 124 5.27 0.53 -22.94
C LYS A 124 5.45 1.52 -24.09
N LYS A 125 4.59 2.55 -24.17
CA LYS A 125 4.85 3.75 -24.97
C LYS A 125 5.73 4.72 -24.19
N LYS A 126 6.61 5.32 -24.97
CA LYS A 126 7.85 6.03 -24.63
C LYS A 126 7.58 7.49 -24.26
N LYS A 127 8.47 7.96 -23.39
CA LYS A 127 8.85 9.33 -23.01
C LYS A 127 9.12 10.22 -24.22
N GLU A 128 8.88 11.53 -24.09
CA GLU A 128 9.61 12.53 -24.88
C GLU A 128 10.12 13.66 -23.97
N GLN A 129 11.39 13.99 -24.17
CA GLN A 129 12.21 14.95 -23.45
C GLN A 129 12.36 16.20 -24.32
N ALA A 130 12.41 17.37 -23.70
CA ALA A 130 13.17 18.52 -24.19
C ALA A 130 13.72 19.22 -22.94
N ALA A 131 15.02 19.10 -22.69
CA ALA A 131 16.08 20.02 -23.12
C ALA A 131 16.34 21.06 -22.02
N GLN A 132 17.54 20.96 -21.45
CA GLN A 132 18.09 21.81 -20.42
C GLN A 132 18.68 23.07 -21.08
N GLU A 133 18.32 24.24 -20.57
CA GLU A 133 19.10 25.46 -20.71
C GLU A 133 19.33 26.04 -19.30
N GLU A 134 20.59 26.35 -19.00
CA GLU A 134 21.02 27.05 -17.78
C GLU A 134 20.55 28.51 -17.78
N PRO A 135 20.40 29.15 -16.61
CA PRO A 135 20.65 30.58 -16.56
C PRO A 135 21.71 30.98 -15.53
N VAL A 136 22.60 31.79 -16.08
CA VAL A 136 23.53 32.76 -15.49
C VAL A 136 22.88 33.58 -14.37
N ARG A 137 23.58 33.69 -13.24
CA ARG A 137 23.28 34.66 -12.18
C ARG A 137 23.66 36.06 -12.64
N THR A 138 22.71 36.99 -12.63
CA THR A 138 22.98 38.43 -12.62
C THR A 138 22.38 39.07 -11.39
N VAL A 139 23.23 39.83 -10.70
CA VAL A 139 23.00 40.60 -9.48
C VAL A 139 22.35 41.92 -9.86
N LYS A 140 21.34 42.40 -9.11
CA LYS A 140 21.11 43.83 -8.88
C LYS A 140 20.48 44.06 -7.50
N ASN A 141 21.21 44.86 -6.70
CA ASN A 141 20.81 45.44 -5.44
C ASN A 141 19.77 46.55 -5.65
N ALA A 142 18.86 46.71 -4.69
CA ALA A 142 18.29 48.02 -4.35
C ALA A 142 18.02 48.04 -2.84
N ALA A 143 18.72 48.94 -2.16
CA ALA A 143 18.57 49.27 -0.75
C ALA A 143 17.68 50.51 -0.60
N GLY A 144 17.07 50.63 0.57
CA GLY A 144 16.35 51.81 1.07
C GLY A 144 15.11 51.36 1.85
N GLU A 145 14.81 51.78 3.06
CA GLU A 145 15.50 52.62 4.05
C GLU A 145 14.74 52.39 5.36
N LYS A 146 15.41 52.56 6.50
CA LYS A 146 14.87 52.40 7.87
C LYS A 146 14.24 53.73 8.34
N PRO A 147 13.42 53.76 9.43
CA PRO A 147 13.97 53.90 10.80
C PRO A 147 13.23 53.01 11.85
N ALA A 148 13.90 52.30 12.78
CA ALA A 148 14.34 52.70 14.15
C ALA A 148 13.17 53.17 15.06
N LYS A 149 12.94 52.75 16.31
CA LYS A 149 13.75 52.23 17.45
C LYS A 149 12.72 51.67 18.50
N GLU A 150 12.98 50.66 19.33
CA GLU A 150 13.58 50.81 20.68
C GLU A 150 14.01 49.45 21.28
N GLU A 151 15.10 49.51 22.05
CA GLU A 151 15.87 48.44 22.68
C GLU A 151 15.40 48.08 24.09
N LYS A 152 15.76 46.87 24.56
CA LYS A 152 16.63 46.63 25.76
C LYS A 152 16.92 45.11 25.90
N THR A 153 18.14 44.66 25.55
CA THR A 153 19.34 44.37 26.41
C THR A 153 19.23 43.10 27.26
N GLY A 154 20.19 42.16 27.33
CA GLY A 154 21.58 42.08 26.84
C GLY A 154 22.04 40.62 26.67
N THR A 155 22.90 40.26 25.71
CA THR A 155 24.38 40.41 25.58
C THR A 155 25.17 39.24 26.18
N ALA A 156 25.69 38.38 25.29
CA ALA A 156 27.08 37.92 25.32
C ALA A 156 27.46 37.42 23.90
N VAL A 157 28.45 38.08 23.29
CA VAL A 157 29.02 37.81 21.96
C VAL A 157 30.49 37.46 22.12
N LYS A 158 30.97 36.51 21.29
CA LYS A 158 32.23 36.45 20.51
C LYS A 158 32.61 34.97 20.32
N THR A 159 33.03 34.44 19.17
CA THR A 159 33.57 35.02 17.93
C THR A 159 33.51 33.93 16.83
N LYS A 160 33.41 34.33 15.56
CA LYS A 160 33.63 33.47 14.38
C LYS A 160 35.12 33.37 14.07
N ASP A 161 35.59 32.20 13.62
CA ASP A 161 36.08 31.96 12.24
C ASP A 161 36.70 30.56 12.15
N GLY A 162 36.48 29.86 11.03
CA GLY A 162 37.10 28.57 10.73
C GLY A 162 36.23 27.68 9.83
N GLU A 163 36.58 27.61 8.55
CA GLU A 163 36.18 26.52 7.65
C GLU A 163 36.57 25.18 8.27
N GLU A 164 35.65 24.22 8.35
CA GLU A 164 36.04 22.82 8.49
C GLU A 164 34.98 21.83 7.99
N ALA A 165 35.52 20.71 7.54
CA ALA A 165 34.91 19.65 6.76
C ALA A 165 33.52 19.18 7.22
N LYS A 166 32.69 18.76 6.26
CA LYS A 166 31.49 17.94 6.50
C LYS A 166 31.91 16.57 7.03
N GLU A 167 32.17 16.53 8.33
CA GLU A 167 32.24 15.31 9.10
C GLU A 167 30.85 14.66 9.13
N LYS A 168 30.78 13.36 8.81
CA LYS A 168 29.57 12.55 8.95
C LYS A 168 29.21 12.53 10.44
N GLN A 169 28.36 13.46 10.87
CA GLN A 169 27.72 13.40 12.18
C GLN A 169 26.97 12.07 12.28
N GLU A 170 27.51 11.17 13.09
CA GLU A 170 26.80 10.03 13.63
C GLU A 170 25.58 10.58 14.38
N ARG A 171 24.39 10.42 13.78
CA ARG A 171 23.16 11.02 14.30
C ARG A 171 22.84 10.38 15.63
N LYS A 172 23.07 11.11 16.73
CA LYS A 172 22.57 10.75 18.07
C LYS A 172 21.08 10.37 17.95
N PRO A 173 20.62 9.25 18.57
CA PRO A 173 19.22 8.87 18.54
C PRO A 173 18.37 10.02 19.08
N ARG A 174 17.49 10.57 18.23
CA ARG A 174 16.51 11.56 18.68
C ARG A 174 15.57 10.88 19.66
N GLU A 175 15.23 11.55 20.76
CA GLU A 175 14.21 11.07 21.68
C GLU A 175 12.90 10.81 20.92
N PRO A 176 12.21 9.70 21.23
CA PRO A 176 10.98 9.35 20.53
C PRO A 176 9.93 10.43 20.74
N GLN A 177 9.32 10.88 19.64
CA GLN A 177 8.23 11.85 19.66
C GLN A 177 6.96 11.26 20.30
N MET A 178 6.81 9.93 20.26
CA MET A 178 5.82 9.17 21.01
C MET A 178 6.21 7.68 21.09
N VAL A 179 5.61 6.96 22.02
CA VAL A 179 5.67 5.49 22.13
C VAL A 179 4.26 4.94 21.96
N THR A 180 4.08 3.94 21.09
CA THR A 180 2.75 3.34 20.86
C THR A 180 2.35 2.42 22.02
N ALA A 181 1.08 2.01 22.07
CA ALA A 181 0.60 1.01 23.03
C ALA A 181 1.36 -0.32 22.95
N ASN A 182 1.99 -0.61 21.80
CA ASN A 182 2.81 -1.80 21.57
C ASN A 182 4.30 -1.60 21.94
N GLY A 183 4.66 -0.44 22.50
CA GLY A 183 6.05 -0.09 22.86
C GLY A 183 6.90 0.41 21.69
N GLU A 184 6.32 0.63 20.51
CA GLU A 184 7.06 1.05 19.31
C GLU A 184 7.37 2.55 19.37
N LYS A 185 8.60 2.93 19.05
CA LYS A 185 9.09 4.31 19.15
C LYS A 185 8.90 5.04 17.83
N VAL A 186 8.04 6.05 17.82
CA VAL A 186 7.93 6.99 16.70
C VAL A 186 9.03 8.03 16.86
N THR A 187 10.08 7.91 16.05
CA THR A 187 11.28 8.75 16.16
C THR A 187 11.21 10.01 15.32
N HIS A 188 10.36 10.02 14.29
CA HIS A 188 10.24 11.12 13.36
C HIS A 188 8.93 11.06 12.57
N GLY A 189 8.07 12.07 12.69
CA GLY A 189 6.98 12.34 11.75
C GLY A 189 7.21 13.67 11.04
N HIS A 190 7.03 13.71 9.72
CA HIS A 190 7.06 14.96 8.95
C HIS A 190 6.15 14.91 7.74
N ALA A 191 5.71 16.09 7.31
CA ALA A 191 5.05 16.28 6.02
C ALA A 191 6.05 16.78 4.99
N TYR A 192 5.88 16.38 3.73
CA TYR A 192 6.68 16.84 2.61
C TYR A 192 5.82 16.99 1.34
N GLN A 193 6.19 17.93 0.49
CA GLN A 193 5.55 18.17 -0.79
C GLN A 193 6.05 17.17 -1.85
N SER A 194 5.15 16.71 -2.73
CA SER A 194 5.51 15.83 -3.83
C SER A 194 6.43 16.54 -4.83
N LYS A 195 7.40 15.79 -5.35
CA LYS A 195 8.29 16.28 -6.41
C LYS A 195 7.62 16.35 -7.77
N THR A 196 6.55 15.59 -7.96
CA THR A 196 5.84 15.47 -9.26
C THR A 196 4.56 16.28 -9.32
N ASN A 197 3.91 16.53 -8.17
CA ASN A 197 2.71 17.34 -8.08
C ASN A 197 2.81 18.29 -6.88
N PRO A 198 3.16 19.58 -7.07
CA PRO A 198 3.31 20.53 -5.98
C PRO A 198 2.07 20.70 -5.10
N GLU A 199 0.88 20.38 -5.59
CA GLU A 199 -0.36 20.45 -4.80
C GLU A 199 -0.50 19.28 -3.82
N GLU A 200 0.24 18.18 -4.03
CA GLU A 200 0.16 17.00 -3.19
C GLU A 200 1.19 17.05 -2.06
N TRP A 201 0.67 17.04 -0.84
CA TRP A 201 1.47 16.86 0.37
C TRP A 201 1.30 15.46 0.92
N TYR A 202 2.38 14.94 1.49
CA TYR A 202 2.44 13.61 2.05
C TYR A 202 2.97 13.64 3.47
N PHE A 203 2.30 12.93 4.37
CA PHE A 203 2.79 12.66 5.71
C PHE A 203 3.46 11.28 5.75
N THR A 204 4.62 11.19 6.41
CA THR A 204 5.32 9.93 6.67
C THR A 204 5.91 9.97 8.07
N ALA A 205 5.98 8.79 8.70
CA ALA A 205 6.60 8.63 10.00
C ALA A 205 7.58 7.47 10.02
N LYS A 206 8.50 7.51 10.99
CA LYS A 206 9.51 6.48 11.24
C LYS A 206 9.23 5.82 12.58
N MET A 207 8.86 4.55 12.55
CA MET A 207 8.57 3.70 13.70
C MET A 207 9.64 2.64 13.83
N ASP A 208 10.30 2.55 15.00
CA ASP A 208 11.36 1.57 15.28
C ASP A 208 12.41 1.46 14.17
N GLY A 209 12.83 2.60 13.63
CA GLY A 209 13.82 2.61 12.55
C GLY A 209 13.25 2.39 11.14
N GLN A 210 12.01 1.94 10.99
CA GLN A 210 11.35 1.70 9.70
C GLN A 210 10.50 2.89 9.25
N GLN A 211 10.66 3.30 8.00
CA GLN A 211 9.84 4.36 7.41
C GLN A 211 8.50 3.82 6.92
N LEU A 212 7.40 4.42 7.37
CA LEU A 212 6.06 4.08 6.95
C LEU A 212 5.77 4.59 5.53
N LYS A 213 4.90 3.87 4.82
CA LYS A 213 4.47 4.27 3.48
C LYS A 213 3.79 5.65 3.54
N PRO A 214 4.25 6.65 2.77
CA PRO A 214 3.68 7.99 2.80
C PRO A 214 2.18 8.01 2.49
N GLN A 215 1.45 8.88 3.18
CA GLN A 215 0.01 9.07 3.07
C GLN A 215 -0.26 10.48 2.56
N ARG A 216 -1.12 10.61 1.55
CA ARG A 216 -1.50 11.93 1.04
C ARG A 216 -2.28 12.68 2.11
N MET A 217 -1.92 13.93 2.37
CA MET A 217 -2.57 14.78 3.35
C MET A 217 -3.81 15.46 2.78
N ASP A 218 -4.78 15.71 3.66
CA ASP A 218 -5.92 16.56 3.38
C ASP A 218 -5.52 18.04 3.47
N ALA A 219 -6.17 18.90 2.69
CA ALA A 219 -5.85 20.33 2.64
C ALA A 219 -6.04 21.04 4.00
N ALA A 220 -7.06 20.63 4.77
CA ALA A 220 -7.31 21.15 6.11
C ALA A 220 -6.17 20.79 7.07
N ASP A 221 -5.72 19.53 7.06
CA ASP A 221 -4.63 19.04 7.90
C ASP A 221 -3.29 19.69 7.53
N LEU A 222 -3.06 19.96 6.23
CA LEU A 222 -1.90 20.69 5.76
C LEU A 222 -1.88 22.13 6.30
N ALA A 223 -3.02 22.83 6.24
CA ALA A 223 -3.13 24.19 6.76
C ALA A 223 -2.86 24.22 8.28
N ALA A 224 -3.45 23.26 9.03
CA ALA A 224 -3.20 23.12 10.47
C ALA A 224 -1.74 22.76 10.78
N TYR A 225 -1.11 21.90 9.98
CA TYR A 225 0.30 21.54 10.11
C TYR A 225 1.22 22.75 9.87
N GLN A 226 0.95 23.55 8.83
CA GLN A 226 1.71 24.77 8.54
C GLN A 226 1.58 25.82 9.65
N LYS A 227 0.41 25.91 10.28
CA LYS A 227 0.17 26.74 11.47
C LYS A 227 0.73 26.16 12.77
N LYS A 228 1.34 24.96 12.73
CA LYS A 228 1.81 24.20 13.91
C LYS A 228 0.70 23.88 14.93
N GLU A 229 -0.55 23.87 14.49
CA GLU A 229 -1.72 23.51 15.29
C GLU A 229 -1.88 21.99 15.38
N LEU A 230 -1.29 21.25 14.46
CA LEU A 230 -1.35 19.80 14.38
C LEU A 230 -0.03 19.15 14.80
N THR A 231 -0.11 18.27 15.80
CA THR A 231 1.05 17.56 16.36
C THR A 231 1.33 16.23 15.65
N VAL A 232 2.55 15.68 15.79
CA VAL A 232 2.90 14.38 15.22
C VAL A 232 2.00 13.23 15.74
N PRO A 233 1.65 13.15 17.04
CA PRO A 233 0.69 12.15 17.51
C PRO A 233 -0.68 12.23 16.82
N GLN A 234 -1.22 13.43 16.64
CA GLN A 234 -2.51 13.63 15.95
C GLN A 234 -2.41 13.22 14.46
N LEU A 235 -1.30 13.55 13.79
CA LEU A 235 -1.05 13.10 12.43
C LEU A 235 -0.90 11.57 12.34
N MET A 236 -0.25 10.95 13.31
CA MET A 236 -0.15 9.49 13.40
C MET A 236 -1.54 8.84 13.57
N GLU A 237 -2.39 9.38 14.44
CA GLU A 237 -3.77 8.91 14.61
C GLU A 237 -4.59 9.06 13.32
N ARG A 238 -4.39 10.15 12.58
CA ARG A 238 -5.15 10.44 11.37
C ARG A 238 -4.72 9.57 10.18
N TYR A 239 -3.42 9.43 9.95
CA TYR A 239 -2.87 8.80 8.74
C TYR A 239 -2.40 7.36 8.94
N TYR A 240 -2.11 6.96 10.18
CA TYR A 240 -1.66 5.61 10.56
C TYR A 240 -2.40 5.07 11.80
N PRO A 241 -3.74 5.10 11.86
CA PRO A 241 -4.50 4.72 13.06
C PRO A 241 -4.20 3.29 13.52
N THR A 242 -4.06 2.36 12.58
CA THR A 242 -3.78 0.94 12.88
C THR A 242 -2.40 0.71 13.49
N LYS A 243 -1.44 1.63 13.29
CA LYS A 243 -0.12 1.53 13.91
C LYS A 243 -0.12 1.87 15.40
N LEU A 244 -1.15 2.57 15.86
CA LEU A 244 -1.30 2.95 17.27
C LEU A 244 -2.18 1.96 18.05
N MET A 245 -2.91 1.10 17.36
CA MET A 245 -3.80 0.12 17.97
C MET A 245 -3.00 -1.05 18.59
N PRO A 246 -3.50 -1.65 19.69
CA PRO A 246 -2.88 -2.82 20.28
C PRO A 246 -2.91 -4.00 19.30
N LYS A 247 -1.78 -4.69 19.17
CA LYS A 247 -1.69 -5.90 18.34
C LYS A 247 -2.46 -7.04 18.99
N VAL A 248 -3.20 -7.80 18.18
CA VAL A 248 -3.79 -9.06 18.64
C VAL A 248 -2.71 -10.15 18.69
N PRO A 249 -2.83 -11.12 19.62
CA PRO A 249 -1.87 -12.22 19.73
C PRO A 249 -1.77 -13.05 18.44
N GLU A 250 -0.62 -13.70 18.22
CA GLU A 250 -0.40 -14.52 17.03
C GLU A 250 -1.33 -15.74 16.98
N GLU A 251 -1.75 -16.25 18.13
CA GLU A 251 -2.75 -17.31 18.26
C GLU A 251 -4.11 -16.91 17.66
N ALA A 252 -4.43 -15.62 17.67
CA ALA A 252 -5.66 -15.12 17.06
C ALA A 252 -5.65 -15.21 15.53
N PHE A 253 -4.47 -15.37 14.90
CA PHE A 253 -4.29 -15.56 13.47
C PHE A 253 -4.21 -17.02 13.03
N ARG A 254 -4.17 -17.97 13.96
CA ARG A 254 -4.15 -19.40 13.63
C ARG A 254 -5.53 -19.86 13.17
N MET A 255 -5.55 -20.65 12.11
CA MET A 255 -6.74 -21.28 11.54
C MET A 255 -6.75 -22.79 11.84
N PRO A 256 -7.92 -23.46 11.86
CA PRO A 256 -9.26 -22.90 11.61
C PRO A 256 -9.81 -22.09 12.78
N LYS A 257 -10.83 -21.27 12.51
CA LYS A 257 -11.54 -20.44 13.48
C LYS A 257 -13.05 -20.58 13.36
N SER A 258 -13.77 -20.24 14.41
CA SER A 258 -15.21 -20.46 14.52
C SER A 258 -15.94 -19.15 14.73
N ILE A 259 -16.92 -18.84 13.90
CA ILE A 259 -17.74 -17.62 13.97
C ILE A 259 -19.23 -17.97 14.11
N ALA A 260 -20.03 -17.06 14.67
CA ALA A 260 -21.46 -17.27 14.79
C ALA A 260 -22.17 -17.05 13.43
N GLY A 261 -22.86 -18.08 12.95
CA GLY A 261 -23.63 -18.09 11.71
C GLY A 261 -25.14 -18.19 11.91
N PRO A 262 -25.91 -18.25 10.79
CA PRO A 262 -27.37 -18.30 10.83
C PRO A 262 -27.93 -19.61 11.38
N GLU A 263 -27.26 -20.75 11.13
CA GLU A 263 -27.71 -22.09 11.57
C GLU A 263 -26.82 -22.67 12.68
N GLY A 264 -26.05 -21.80 13.36
CA GLY A 264 -25.09 -22.20 14.38
C GLY A 264 -23.68 -21.73 14.05
N SER A 265 -22.67 -22.46 14.51
CA SER A 265 -21.28 -22.06 14.35
C SER A 265 -20.73 -22.40 12.97
N ILE A 266 -20.04 -21.46 12.31
CA ILE A 266 -19.39 -21.66 11.03
C ILE A 266 -17.88 -21.68 11.19
N THR A 267 -17.22 -22.62 10.52
CA THR A 267 -15.76 -22.74 10.54
C THR A 267 -15.13 -21.99 9.38
N VAL A 268 -14.29 -21.01 9.69
CA VAL A 268 -13.35 -20.38 8.77
C VAL A 268 -12.09 -21.24 8.71
N GLU A 269 -11.93 -21.99 7.62
CA GLU A 269 -10.81 -22.91 7.43
C GLU A 269 -9.55 -22.18 6.99
N LYS A 270 -9.70 -21.13 6.19
CA LYS A 270 -8.58 -20.38 5.63
C LYS A 270 -8.95 -18.93 5.40
N PHE A 271 -8.03 -18.03 5.74
CA PHE A 271 -8.10 -16.62 5.38
C PHE A 271 -6.73 -16.14 4.96
N ASN A 272 -6.64 -15.47 3.80
CA ASN A 272 -5.40 -14.86 3.34
C ASN A 272 -5.65 -13.66 2.43
N VAL A 273 -4.60 -12.88 2.22
CA VAL A 273 -4.58 -11.74 1.30
C VAL A 273 -3.80 -12.14 0.06
N TYR A 274 -4.35 -11.83 -1.12
CA TYR A 274 -3.63 -11.98 -2.38
C TYR A 274 -3.86 -10.76 -3.27
N LYS A 275 -3.01 -10.59 -4.29
CA LYS A 275 -3.17 -9.53 -5.30
C LYS A 275 -3.78 -10.15 -6.55
N GLU A 276 -4.83 -9.54 -7.09
CA GLU A 276 -5.44 -9.98 -8.34
C GLU A 276 -4.43 -9.83 -9.48
N LYS A 277 -4.21 -10.91 -10.22
CA LYS A 277 -3.22 -10.99 -11.30
C LYS A 277 -3.85 -11.19 -12.67
N ASP A 278 -5.14 -11.49 -12.72
CA ASP A 278 -5.87 -11.61 -13.97
C ASP A 278 -6.19 -10.21 -14.52
N GLU A 279 -5.55 -9.83 -15.63
CA GLU A 279 -5.73 -8.54 -16.29
C GLU A 279 -7.12 -8.34 -16.87
N GLN A 280 -7.86 -9.42 -17.13
CA GLN A 280 -9.24 -9.34 -17.63
C GLN A 280 -10.22 -8.91 -16.54
N ARG A 281 -9.80 -8.93 -15.28
CA ARG A 281 -10.65 -8.58 -14.15
C ARG A 281 -10.65 -7.06 -13.90
N PRO A 282 -11.82 -6.46 -13.60
CA PRO A 282 -11.91 -5.03 -13.28
C PRO A 282 -11.16 -4.64 -12.00
N ASP A 283 -10.81 -5.62 -11.17
CA ASP A 283 -10.03 -5.50 -9.96
C ASP A 283 -8.57 -5.95 -10.12
N PHE A 284 -8.06 -6.06 -11.35
CA PHE A 284 -6.64 -6.31 -11.62
C PHE A 284 -5.72 -5.42 -10.79
N GLY A 285 -4.71 -6.04 -10.19
CA GLY A 285 -3.72 -5.36 -9.36
C GLY A 285 -4.22 -4.92 -7.98
N LYS A 286 -5.51 -5.09 -7.65
CA LYS A 286 -6.04 -4.81 -6.31
C LYS A 286 -5.75 -5.98 -5.38
N TYR A 287 -5.59 -5.67 -4.09
CA TYR A 287 -5.50 -6.69 -3.06
C TYR A 287 -6.90 -7.18 -2.67
N LYS A 288 -7.04 -8.49 -2.49
CA LYS A 288 -8.28 -9.17 -2.17
C LYS A 288 -8.10 -10.03 -0.94
N PHE A 289 -9.14 -10.09 -0.13
CA PHE A 289 -9.27 -11.16 0.85
C PHE A 289 -9.82 -12.40 0.17
N TYR A 290 -9.26 -13.54 0.54
CA TYR A 290 -9.82 -14.85 0.28
C TYR A 290 -10.21 -15.46 1.63
N ALA A 291 -11.41 -16.04 1.67
CA ALA A 291 -11.90 -16.81 2.79
C ALA A 291 -12.46 -18.14 2.31
N GLN A 292 -12.13 -19.22 3.01
CA GLN A 292 -12.74 -20.52 2.90
C GLN A 292 -13.52 -20.80 4.17
N VAL A 293 -14.83 -20.97 4.02
CA VAL A 293 -15.79 -21.08 5.12
C VAL A 293 -16.65 -22.31 4.85
N GLY A 294 -16.35 -23.42 5.53
CA GLY A 294 -16.79 -24.75 5.10
C GLY A 294 -16.44 -25.00 3.63
N GLU A 295 -17.44 -25.41 2.84
CA GLU A 295 -17.28 -25.63 1.39
C GLU A 295 -17.23 -24.33 0.56
N ALA A 296 -17.69 -23.21 1.13
CA ALA A 296 -17.78 -21.95 0.41
C ALA A 296 -16.39 -21.28 0.30
N LYS A 297 -15.99 -20.99 -0.94
CA LYS A 297 -14.79 -20.20 -1.24
C LYS A 297 -15.19 -18.87 -1.81
N MET A 298 -14.73 -17.79 -1.20
CA MET A 298 -15.12 -16.45 -1.62
C MET A 298 -13.93 -15.49 -1.60
N SER A 299 -14.03 -14.46 -2.44
CA SER A 299 -13.04 -13.40 -2.50
C SER A 299 -13.71 -12.04 -2.70
N ALA A 300 -13.12 -11.03 -2.09
CA ALA A 300 -13.59 -9.65 -2.12
C ALA A 300 -12.39 -8.70 -2.14
N VAL A 301 -12.54 -7.57 -2.84
CA VAL A 301 -11.52 -6.51 -2.84
C VAL A 301 -11.41 -5.93 -1.43
N ALA A 302 -10.19 -5.96 -0.88
CA ALA A 302 -9.94 -5.50 0.47
C ALA A 302 -9.80 -3.97 0.48
N SER A 303 -10.50 -3.32 1.42
CA SER A 303 -10.33 -1.89 1.65
C SER A 303 -8.91 -1.60 2.14
N ARG A 304 -8.41 -0.38 1.93
CA ARG A 304 -7.10 0.03 2.45
C ARG A 304 -7.04 -0.07 3.99
N GLN A 305 -8.12 0.31 4.66
CA GLN A 305 -8.20 0.24 6.13
C GLN A 305 -8.11 -1.22 6.60
N ASP A 306 -8.77 -2.13 5.89
CA ASP A 306 -8.77 -3.55 6.21
C ASP A 306 -7.41 -4.21 5.97
N LEU A 307 -6.75 -3.85 4.87
CA LEU A 307 -5.40 -4.32 4.57
C LEU A 307 -4.42 -3.87 5.65
N ASN A 308 -4.47 -2.59 6.03
CA ASN A 308 -3.65 -2.09 7.13
C ASN A 308 -3.95 -2.84 8.42
N ALA A 309 -5.23 -3.04 8.76
CA ALA A 309 -5.64 -3.77 9.97
C ALA A 309 -5.12 -5.23 10.00
N TYR A 310 -5.14 -5.90 8.84
CA TYR A 310 -4.60 -7.25 8.69
C TYR A 310 -3.08 -7.29 8.83
N PHE A 311 -2.35 -6.47 8.08
CA PHE A 311 -0.88 -6.48 8.09
C PHE A 311 -0.28 -5.97 9.39
N ASP A 312 -0.96 -5.03 10.06
CA ASP A 312 -0.56 -4.50 11.36
C ASP A 312 -0.97 -5.43 12.51
N ARG A 313 -1.71 -6.51 12.22
CA ARG A 313 -2.21 -7.48 13.20
C ARG A 313 -3.02 -6.84 14.32
N VAL A 314 -3.91 -5.92 13.98
CA VAL A 314 -4.76 -5.23 14.98
C VAL A 314 -6.22 -5.65 14.93
N VAL A 315 -6.60 -6.43 13.90
CA VAL A 315 -7.92 -7.04 13.79
C VAL A 315 -7.74 -8.52 13.46
N THR A 316 -8.53 -9.37 14.13
CA THR A 316 -8.48 -10.82 13.90
C THR A 316 -9.04 -11.19 12.53
N PRO A 317 -8.57 -12.29 11.91
CA PRO A 317 -9.14 -12.79 10.67
C PRO A 317 -10.65 -13.04 10.74
N GLU A 318 -11.18 -13.54 11.86
CA GLU A 318 -12.63 -13.73 12.09
C GLU A 318 -13.41 -12.43 11.87
N LYS A 319 -12.98 -11.34 12.51
CA LYS A 319 -13.61 -10.01 12.37
C LYS A 319 -13.48 -9.46 10.95
N LEU A 320 -12.36 -9.73 10.27
CA LEU A 320 -12.19 -9.34 8.86
C LEU A 320 -13.11 -10.14 7.94
N VAL A 321 -13.34 -11.43 8.24
CA VAL A 321 -14.31 -12.27 7.53
C VAL A 321 -15.72 -11.72 7.74
N GLU A 322 -16.12 -11.44 8.98
CA GLU A 322 -17.42 -10.85 9.27
C GLU A 322 -17.63 -9.52 8.54
N ARG A 323 -16.62 -8.64 8.53
CA ARG A 323 -16.74 -7.32 7.88
C ARG A 323 -16.84 -7.39 6.35
N ASN A 324 -16.06 -8.28 5.71
CA ASN A 324 -15.94 -8.32 4.24
C ASN A 324 -16.87 -9.35 3.58
N PHE A 325 -17.25 -10.39 4.31
CA PHE A 325 -18.03 -11.52 3.80
C PHE A 325 -19.33 -11.75 4.58
N GLY A 326 -19.58 -11.00 5.66
CA GLY A 326 -20.73 -11.24 6.52
C GLY A 326 -22.09 -11.19 5.80
N GLU A 327 -22.25 -10.34 4.78
CA GLU A 327 -23.50 -10.29 3.99
C GLU A 327 -23.69 -11.59 3.19
N ARG A 328 -22.63 -12.07 2.51
CA ARG A 328 -22.61 -13.34 1.75
C ARG A 328 -22.72 -14.59 2.64
N LEU A 329 -22.26 -14.49 3.87
CA LEU A 329 -22.37 -15.53 4.90
C LEU A 329 -23.68 -15.40 5.71
N HIS A 330 -24.49 -14.38 5.40
CA HIS A 330 -25.75 -14.07 6.07
C HIS A 330 -25.62 -13.96 7.59
N LEU A 331 -24.53 -13.36 8.06
CA LEU A 331 -24.24 -13.20 9.48
C LEU A 331 -25.06 -12.06 10.07
N LYS A 332 -25.53 -12.24 11.30
CA LYS A 332 -26.24 -11.19 12.04
C LYS A 332 -25.35 -9.94 12.22
N SER A 333 -24.06 -10.12 12.50
CA SER A 333 -23.10 -9.03 12.71
C SER A 333 -22.92 -8.14 11.47
N ALA A 334 -23.23 -8.64 10.27
CA ALA A 334 -23.19 -7.84 9.04
C ALA A 334 -24.25 -6.72 9.02
N TYR A 335 -25.38 -6.94 9.71
CA TYR A 335 -26.54 -6.05 9.70
C TYR A 335 -26.68 -5.17 10.95
N GLU A 336 -26.00 -5.50 12.04
CA GLU A 336 -26.07 -4.77 13.33
C GLU A 336 -25.67 -3.29 13.24
N LYS A 337 -24.81 -2.96 12.26
CA LYS A 337 -24.38 -1.58 11.97
C LYS A 337 -25.47 -0.72 11.34
N TYR A 338 -26.51 -1.31 10.76
CA TYR A 338 -27.57 -0.57 10.09
C TYR A 338 -28.72 -0.31 11.07
N ARG A 339 -28.93 0.97 11.39
CA ARG A 339 -30.05 1.42 12.23
C ARG A 339 -30.74 2.59 11.55
N LEU A 340 -32.07 2.61 11.65
CA LEU A 340 -32.86 3.74 11.16
C LEU A 340 -32.59 4.97 12.03
N PRO A 341 -32.58 6.18 11.43
CA PRO A 341 -32.50 7.43 12.17
C PRO A 341 -33.66 7.59 13.15
N GLU A 342 -33.44 8.37 14.20
CA GLU A 342 -34.50 8.73 15.15
C GLU A 342 -35.65 9.46 14.44
N GLY A 343 -36.89 9.16 14.83
CA GLY A 343 -38.09 9.77 14.25
C GLY A 343 -38.65 9.09 13.00
N VAL A 344 -38.10 7.92 12.62
CA VAL A 344 -38.66 7.02 11.59
C VAL A 344 -39.50 5.93 12.24
N ASP A 345 -40.74 5.76 11.81
CA ASP A 345 -41.60 4.67 12.27
C ASP A 345 -41.22 3.35 11.57
N GLN A 346 -40.94 2.31 12.36
CA GLN A 346 -40.62 0.96 11.88
C GLN A 346 -41.80 0.33 11.12
N ASN A 347 -43.03 0.70 11.44
CA ASN A 347 -44.23 0.21 10.75
C ASN A 347 -44.32 0.73 9.31
N GLY A 348 -43.66 1.85 9.02
CA GLY A 348 -43.55 2.41 7.67
C GLY A 348 -42.63 1.63 6.73
N VAL A 349 -41.82 0.72 7.27
CA VAL A 349 -40.84 -0.05 6.50
C VAL A 349 -41.53 -1.20 5.75
N ARG A 350 -41.41 -1.18 4.42
CA ARG A 350 -41.97 -2.20 3.54
C ARG A 350 -40.89 -2.79 2.64
N VAL A 351 -40.81 -4.13 2.64
CA VAL A 351 -40.04 -4.90 1.66
C VAL A 351 -41.02 -5.73 0.86
N ALA A 352 -41.11 -5.48 -0.45
CA ALA A 352 -42.08 -6.12 -1.31
C ALA A 352 -41.50 -6.36 -2.71
N LYS A 353 -41.89 -7.49 -3.31
CA LYS A 353 -41.57 -7.82 -4.69
C LYS A 353 -42.31 -6.88 -5.62
N ASP A 354 -41.58 -6.21 -6.51
CA ASP A 354 -42.17 -5.36 -7.52
C ASP A 354 -42.77 -6.21 -8.64
N ARG A 355 -43.98 -5.88 -9.07
CA ARG A 355 -44.72 -6.66 -10.08
C ARG A 355 -44.15 -6.44 -11.48
N ALA A 356 -43.49 -5.31 -11.72
CA ALA A 356 -42.96 -4.97 -13.04
C ALA A 356 -41.69 -5.77 -13.39
N ASP A 357 -40.77 -5.93 -12.44
CA ASP A 357 -39.45 -6.53 -12.69
C ASP A 357 -39.16 -7.76 -11.81
N ASN A 358 -40.12 -8.19 -10.99
CA ASN A 358 -39.99 -9.31 -10.06
C ASN A 358 -38.82 -9.16 -9.05
N LYS A 359 -38.34 -7.95 -8.80
CA LYS A 359 -37.25 -7.69 -7.86
C LYS A 359 -37.80 -7.30 -6.50
N TRP A 360 -37.14 -7.75 -5.44
CA TRP A 360 -37.47 -7.31 -4.09
C TRP A 360 -37.01 -5.87 -3.89
N LYS A 361 -37.92 -5.00 -3.45
CA LYS A 361 -37.62 -3.59 -3.18
C LYS A 361 -38.01 -3.19 -1.77
N VAL A 362 -37.18 -2.35 -1.16
CA VAL A 362 -37.43 -1.73 0.14
C VAL A 362 -37.87 -0.28 -0.05
N SER A 363 -38.83 0.17 0.77
CA SER A 363 -39.26 1.57 0.86
C SER A 363 -39.70 1.88 2.28
N VAL A 364 -39.56 3.14 2.71
CA VAL A 364 -40.07 3.63 3.99
C VAL A 364 -41.09 4.72 3.75
N ASP A 365 -42.25 4.56 4.36
CA ASP A 365 -43.31 5.57 4.42
C ASP A 365 -43.27 6.25 5.79
N MET A 366 -43.02 7.56 5.81
CA MET A 366 -42.92 8.37 7.03
C MET A 366 -44.12 9.30 7.21
N GLY A 367 -45.25 9.01 6.54
CA GLY A 367 -46.48 9.79 6.63
C GLY A 367 -46.29 11.22 6.11
N GLU A 368 -46.58 12.22 6.94
CA GLU A 368 -46.44 13.64 6.59
C GLU A 368 -45.01 14.04 6.21
N LYS A 369 -44.01 13.29 6.69
CA LYS A 369 -42.59 13.54 6.36
C LYS A 369 -42.21 13.01 4.96
N GLY A 370 -43.14 12.38 4.25
CA GLY A 370 -42.97 11.85 2.91
C GLY A 370 -42.57 10.37 2.88
N ARG A 371 -42.34 9.87 1.66
CA ARG A 371 -42.03 8.47 1.39
C ARG A 371 -40.77 8.38 0.54
N THR A 372 -39.92 7.38 0.83
CA THR A 372 -38.71 7.14 0.05
C THR A 372 -39.02 6.49 -1.30
N THR A 373 -38.07 6.59 -2.21
CA THR A 373 -38.01 5.76 -3.40
C THR A 373 -37.94 4.27 -3.05
N ARG A 374 -38.32 3.42 -4.01
CA ARG A 374 -38.23 1.96 -3.89
C ARG A 374 -36.86 1.51 -4.38
N GLN A 375 -36.01 1.03 -3.46
CA GLN A 375 -34.67 0.55 -3.78
C GLN A 375 -34.65 -0.97 -3.89
N GLU A 376 -34.02 -1.51 -4.93
CA GLU A 376 -33.80 -2.95 -5.09
C GLU A 376 -32.83 -3.47 -4.03
N ILE A 377 -33.15 -4.62 -3.42
CA ILE A 377 -32.27 -5.28 -2.45
C ILE A 377 -31.51 -6.42 -3.13
N SER A 378 -30.27 -6.64 -2.69
CA SER A 378 -29.45 -7.75 -3.18
C SER A 378 -30.04 -9.12 -2.82
N PHE A 379 -29.60 -10.16 -3.53
CA PHE A 379 -29.96 -11.55 -3.20
C PHE A 379 -29.58 -11.91 -1.76
N ASP A 380 -28.36 -11.57 -1.34
CA ASP A 380 -27.85 -11.89 0.00
C ASP A 380 -28.67 -11.24 1.12
N ASP A 381 -29.11 -9.99 0.89
CA ASP A 381 -30.01 -9.27 1.81
C ASP A 381 -31.40 -9.91 1.87
N GLY A 382 -31.95 -10.29 0.71
CA GLY A 382 -33.22 -11.00 0.63
C GLY A 382 -33.17 -12.36 1.33
N TYR A 383 -32.09 -13.12 1.14
CA TYR A 383 -31.87 -14.40 1.83
C TYR A 383 -31.75 -14.20 3.34
N SER A 384 -31.00 -13.19 3.77
CA SER A 384 -30.79 -12.85 5.18
C SER A 384 -32.10 -12.44 5.88
N LEU A 385 -32.98 -11.74 5.16
CA LEU A 385 -34.28 -11.31 5.66
C LEU A 385 -35.31 -12.44 5.71
N PHE A 386 -35.48 -13.18 4.61
CA PHE A 386 -36.60 -14.12 4.46
C PHE A 386 -36.28 -15.54 4.92
N LYS A 387 -35.05 -16.02 4.70
CA LYS A 387 -34.67 -17.41 4.96
C LYS A 387 -33.81 -17.57 6.20
N ALA A 388 -32.66 -16.89 6.26
CA ALA A 388 -31.74 -17.00 7.40
C ALA A 388 -32.22 -16.23 8.65
N LYS A 389 -33.12 -15.25 8.48
CA LYS A 389 -33.66 -14.40 9.56
C LYS A 389 -32.59 -13.72 10.41
N THR A 390 -31.46 -13.39 9.79
CA THR A 390 -30.33 -12.69 10.41
C THR A 390 -30.34 -11.18 10.17
N ALA A 391 -31.21 -10.72 9.25
CA ALA A 391 -31.49 -9.31 9.01
C ALA A 391 -32.96 -8.99 9.28
N THR A 392 -33.24 -7.78 9.79
CA THR A 392 -34.61 -7.24 9.89
C THR A 392 -34.91 -6.29 8.75
N ARG A 393 -36.20 -6.06 8.46
CA ARG A 393 -36.61 -5.12 7.40
C ARG A 393 -36.10 -3.70 7.67
N GLU A 394 -35.99 -3.30 8.94
CA GLU A 394 -35.48 -2.01 9.39
C GLU A 394 -33.99 -1.88 9.09
N GLN A 395 -33.20 -2.94 9.31
CA GLN A 395 -31.78 -2.97 8.96
C GLN A 395 -31.58 -2.89 7.45
N ILE A 396 -32.41 -3.60 6.66
CA ILE A 396 -32.39 -3.52 5.20
C ILE A 396 -32.76 -2.09 4.76
N ALA A 397 -33.82 -1.50 5.31
CA ALA A 397 -34.17 -0.11 4.99
C ALA A 397 -33.04 0.86 5.34
N ALA A 398 -32.41 0.70 6.51
CA ALA A 398 -31.29 1.55 6.92
C ALA A 398 -30.07 1.42 5.99
N LYS A 399 -29.77 0.22 5.49
CA LYS A 399 -28.69 -0.01 4.53
C LYS A 399 -28.89 0.76 3.22
N TYR A 400 -30.10 0.78 2.68
CA TYR A 400 -30.38 1.32 1.34
C TYR A 400 -30.92 2.75 1.33
N LEU A 401 -31.61 3.18 2.39
CA LEU A 401 -32.44 4.38 2.38
C LEU A 401 -31.99 5.44 3.39
N ASN A 402 -30.99 5.19 4.24
CA ASN A 402 -30.60 6.13 5.29
C ASN A 402 -30.31 7.55 4.78
N THR A 403 -29.62 7.67 3.64
CA THR A 403 -29.30 8.97 3.04
C THR A 403 -30.56 9.73 2.62
N GLU A 404 -31.50 9.03 1.98
CA GLU A 404 -32.77 9.61 1.52
C GLU A 404 -33.68 9.96 2.70
N ILE A 405 -33.80 9.07 3.68
CA ILE A 405 -34.55 9.27 4.92
C ILE A 405 -34.04 10.52 5.65
N THR A 406 -32.72 10.63 5.83
CA THR A 406 -32.11 11.79 6.51
C THR A 406 -32.41 13.09 5.77
N GLY A 407 -32.34 13.06 4.43
CA GLY A 407 -32.70 14.22 3.60
C GLY A 407 -34.17 14.64 3.74
N LEU A 408 -35.09 13.67 3.73
CA LEU A 408 -36.53 13.93 3.92
C LEU A 408 -36.84 14.47 5.33
N LEU A 409 -36.21 13.92 6.37
CA LEU A 409 -36.35 14.39 7.74
C LEU A 409 -35.85 15.85 7.87
N ALA A 410 -34.67 16.16 7.35
CA ALA A 410 -34.11 17.51 7.37
C ALA A 410 -34.94 18.52 6.55
N ALA A 411 -35.48 18.09 5.41
CA ALA A 411 -36.38 18.93 4.62
C ALA A 411 -37.69 19.21 5.37
N ASN A 412 -38.20 18.23 6.13
CA ASN A 412 -39.40 18.42 6.92
C ASN A 412 -39.17 19.34 8.13
N THR A 413 -38.06 19.21 8.86
CA THR A 413 -37.72 20.12 9.96
C THR A 413 -37.60 21.56 9.48
N ALA A 414 -36.90 21.79 8.36
CA ALA A 414 -36.77 23.12 7.77
C ALA A 414 -38.12 23.73 7.36
N LYS A 415 -39.06 22.91 6.85
CA LYS A 415 -40.43 23.37 6.54
C LYS A 415 -41.19 23.78 7.79
N VAL A 416 -41.09 23.00 8.87
CA VAL A 416 -41.77 23.30 10.14
C VAL A 416 -41.20 24.58 10.75
N GLU A 417 -39.87 24.75 10.80
CA GLU A 417 -39.22 25.96 11.33
C GLU A 417 -39.58 27.22 10.53
N LYS A 418 -39.63 27.12 9.20
CA LYS A 418 -40.07 28.23 8.34
C LYS A 418 -41.54 28.60 8.60
N SER A 419 -42.40 27.60 8.83
CA SER A 419 -43.81 27.86 9.16
C SER A 419 -44.01 28.46 10.55
N ALA A 420 -43.14 28.12 11.51
CA ALA A 420 -43.18 28.64 12.88
C ALA A 420 -42.67 30.09 12.96
N SER A 421 -41.62 30.42 12.21
CA SER A 421 -41.07 31.79 12.13
C SER A 421 -41.94 32.78 11.36
N MET A 422 -42.85 32.31 10.48
CA MET A 422 -43.82 33.16 9.79
C MET A 422 -45.11 33.42 10.60
N LYS A 423 -45.29 32.72 11.73
CA LYS A 423 -46.45 32.87 12.64
C LYS A 423 -46.14 33.71 13.89
N MET A 424 -44.89 34.14 14.06
CA MET A 424 -44.42 35.10 15.07
C MET A 424 -44.25 36.45 14.38
#